data_AF-A0A9E8SDV8-F1
#
_entry.id   AF-A0A9E8SDV8-F1
#
_cell.length_a   1.000
_cell.length_b   1.000
_cell.length_c   1.000
_cell.angle_alpha   90.00
_cell.angle_beta   90.00
_cell.angle_gamma   90.00
#
_symmetry.space_group_name_H-M   'P 1'
#
loop_
_entity.id
_entity.type
_entity.pdbx_description
1 polymer ?
#
loop_
_entity_poly.entity_id
_entity_poly.type
_entity_poly.pdbx_seq_one_letter_code
_entity_poly.pdbx_strand_id
1 'polypeptide(L)'
;MFFFHRFQIFRENTFDFQGINENQLKIFQKATKNLYLKSVCNRLIAISKIQNAKEQNIQFDIKEVWNLLYLSISNLPDGSIISSVGSQGFLSIPLYRYLKDMAEFEFIRLHIWDDSLNQHISTDNRKKFSIHSHAFHARSWILAGSILNERYSVNTTSHKKENSLFEIKYNKTVRKVNKHTSNAVNTKTNVEIKKISKEQYFPFSSYEINAGDYHKSRYIK
;
A
#
# COMPACT_ATOMS: atom_id res chain seq x y z
N MET A 1 -17.01 10.80 7.99
CA MET A 1 -18.29 10.08 7.83
C MET A 1 -18.68 10.00 6.36
N PHE A 2 -18.09 9.07 5.60
CA PHE A 2 -18.44 8.87 4.18
C PHE A 2 -18.11 7.43 3.78
N PHE A 3 -19.06 6.48 3.89
CA PHE A 3 -18.88 5.16 3.27
C PHE A 3 -20.16 4.33 3.04
N PHE A 4 -21.37 4.89 2.92
CA PHE A 4 -22.57 4.00 2.95
C PHE A 4 -23.56 4.06 1.78
N HIS A 5 -23.43 5.00 0.84
CA HIS A 5 -24.48 5.13 -0.19
C HIS A 5 -24.51 4.01 -1.25
N ARG A 6 -23.51 3.11 -1.30
CA ARG A 6 -23.46 1.97 -2.24
C ARG A 6 -23.62 0.59 -1.62
N PHE A 7 -23.95 0.50 -0.33
CA PHE A 7 -24.07 -0.77 0.38
C PHE A 7 -25.41 -0.97 1.09
N GLN A 8 -26.53 -0.63 0.44
CA GLN A 8 -27.88 -0.92 0.95
C GLN A 8 -28.16 -2.41 1.19
N ILE A 9 -27.28 -3.30 0.73
CA ILE A 9 -27.36 -4.76 0.94
C ILE A 9 -26.93 -5.17 2.36
N PHE A 10 -26.14 -4.35 3.06
CA PHE A 10 -25.83 -4.60 4.47
C PHE A 10 -27.03 -4.21 5.33
N ARG A 11 -27.38 -5.05 6.31
CA ARG A 11 -28.44 -4.73 7.27
C ARG A 11 -28.05 -3.48 8.06
N GLU A 12 -29.04 -2.71 8.52
CA GLU A 12 -28.83 -1.49 9.32
C GLU A 12 -27.87 -1.74 10.50
N ASN A 13 -27.97 -2.90 11.15
CA ASN A 13 -27.12 -3.26 12.30
C ASN A 13 -25.65 -3.56 11.96
N THR A 14 -25.27 -3.62 10.67
CA THR A 14 -23.88 -3.85 10.23
C THR A 14 -23.01 -2.62 10.49
N PHE A 15 -23.65 -1.45 10.58
CA PHE A 15 -23.02 -0.19 10.89
C PHE A 15 -23.71 0.42 12.10
N ASP A 16 -22.95 0.92 13.06
CA ASP A 16 -23.47 1.64 14.21
C ASP A 16 -22.92 3.07 14.25
N PHE A 17 -23.28 3.83 15.28
CA PHE A 17 -22.82 5.21 15.46
C PHE A 17 -21.29 5.33 15.63
N GLN A 18 -20.58 4.21 15.89
CA GLN A 18 -19.13 4.15 16.05
C GLN A 18 -18.41 3.59 14.81
N GLY A 19 -19.14 3.07 13.83
CA GLY A 19 -18.57 2.56 12.58
C GLY A 19 -19.09 1.19 12.19
N ILE A 20 -18.18 0.24 11.95
CA ILE A 20 -18.53 -1.13 11.53
C ILE A 20 -18.78 -1.99 12.76
N ASN A 21 -19.97 -2.57 12.86
CA ASN A 21 -20.24 -3.61 13.83
C ASN A 21 -19.64 -4.94 13.34
N GLU A 22 -18.42 -5.26 13.79
CA GLU A 22 -17.66 -6.44 13.34
C GLU A 22 -18.46 -7.75 13.51
N ASN A 23 -19.20 -7.89 14.61
CA ASN A 23 -19.98 -9.10 14.88
C ASN A 23 -21.11 -9.26 13.87
N GLN A 24 -21.88 -8.21 13.60
CA GLN A 24 -22.95 -8.25 12.61
C GLN A 24 -22.40 -8.46 11.20
N LEU A 25 -21.27 -7.85 10.87
CA LEU A 25 -20.59 -8.06 9.59
C LEU A 25 -20.11 -9.52 9.44
N LYS A 26 -19.58 -10.14 10.49
CA LYS A 26 -19.22 -11.57 10.53
C LYS A 26 -20.44 -12.49 10.37
N ILE A 27 -21.57 -12.16 11.00
CA ILE A 27 -22.83 -12.91 10.83
C ILE A 27 -23.28 -12.84 9.38
N PHE A 28 -23.32 -11.64 8.79
CA PHE A 28 -23.67 -11.45 7.39
C PHE A 28 -22.71 -12.18 6.44
N GLN A 29 -21.40 -12.09 6.68
CA GLN A 29 -20.34 -12.75 5.91
C GLN A 29 -20.50 -14.28 5.88
N LYS A 30 -20.92 -14.89 6.99
CA LYS A 30 -21.23 -16.32 7.07
C LYS A 30 -22.53 -16.68 6.35
N ALA A 31 -23.56 -15.83 6.43
CA ALA A 31 -24.88 -16.09 5.87
C ALA A 31 -24.96 -15.88 4.36
N THR A 32 -24.23 -14.90 3.81
CA THR A 32 -24.29 -14.59 2.38
C THR A 32 -23.67 -15.70 1.53
N LYS A 33 -24.29 -16.06 0.40
CA LYS A 33 -23.70 -16.98 -0.59
C LYS A 33 -22.89 -16.26 -1.66
N ASN A 34 -23.00 -14.92 -1.74
CA ASN A 34 -22.33 -14.12 -2.76
C ASN A 34 -20.85 -13.92 -2.40
N LEU A 35 -19.95 -14.45 -3.24
CA LEU A 35 -18.50 -14.40 -3.04
C LEU A 35 -17.93 -12.98 -3.02
N TYR A 36 -18.46 -12.07 -3.84
CA TYR A 36 -18.05 -10.67 -3.84
C TYR A 36 -18.38 -10.01 -2.50
N LEU A 37 -19.59 -10.24 -1.98
CA LEU A 37 -19.98 -9.71 -0.67
C LEU A 37 -19.15 -10.31 0.46
N LYS A 38 -18.84 -11.61 0.42
CA LYS A 38 -17.88 -12.21 1.37
C LYS A 38 -16.51 -11.56 1.31
N SER A 39 -15.99 -11.32 0.11
CA SER A 39 -14.72 -10.64 -0.11
C SER A 39 -14.72 -9.24 0.49
N VAL A 40 -15.77 -8.45 0.23
CA VAL A 40 -15.94 -7.11 0.81
C VAL A 40 -15.99 -7.17 2.34
N CYS A 41 -16.76 -8.09 2.93
CA CYS A 41 -16.82 -8.25 4.38
C CYS A 41 -15.44 -8.56 4.98
N ASN A 42 -14.72 -9.54 4.42
CA ASN A 42 -13.39 -9.90 4.89
C ASN A 42 -12.44 -8.70 4.86
N ARG A 43 -12.49 -7.91 3.76
CA ARG A 43 -11.67 -6.71 3.63
C ARG A 43 -12.05 -5.65 4.66
N LEU A 44 -13.34 -5.35 4.82
CA LEU A 44 -13.82 -4.37 5.79
C LEU A 44 -13.40 -4.72 7.22
N ILE A 45 -13.52 -5.99 7.62
CA ILE A 45 -13.07 -6.46 8.94
C ILE A 45 -11.56 -6.27 9.09
N ALA A 46 -10.77 -6.69 8.10
CA ALA A 46 -9.32 -6.55 8.14
C ALA A 46 -8.87 -5.09 8.27
N ILE A 47 -9.46 -4.19 7.48
CA ILE A 47 -9.13 -2.76 7.51
C ILE A 47 -9.54 -2.13 8.84
N SER A 48 -10.73 -2.45 9.36
CA SER A 48 -11.19 -1.96 10.66
C SER A 48 -10.24 -2.37 11.78
N LYS A 49 -9.72 -3.61 11.79
CA LYS A 49 -8.70 -4.05 12.75
C LYS A 49 -7.41 -3.25 12.66
N ILE A 50 -6.92 -2.96 11.46
CA ILE A 50 -5.72 -2.14 11.24
C ILE A 50 -5.94 -0.71 11.74
N GLN A 51 -7.09 -0.11 11.42
CA GLN A 51 -7.45 1.25 11.82
C GLN A 51 -7.61 1.38 13.33
N ASN A 52 -8.37 0.47 13.97
CA ASN A 52 -8.54 0.45 15.42
C ASN A 52 -7.19 0.30 16.14
N ALA A 53 -6.32 -0.57 15.64
CA ALA A 53 -4.98 -0.75 16.22
C ALA A 53 -4.11 0.51 16.10
N LYS A 54 -4.21 1.22 14.97
CA LYS A 54 -3.54 2.51 14.77
C LYS A 54 -4.09 3.58 15.71
N GLU A 55 -5.42 3.72 15.82
CA GLU A 55 -6.09 4.72 16.65
C GLU A 55 -5.80 4.52 18.14
N GLN A 56 -5.78 3.27 18.60
CA GLN A 56 -5.49 2.92 19.99
C GLN A 56 -3.99 2.76 20.27
N ASN A 57 -3.14 2.89 19.25
CA ASN A 57 -1.70 2.66 19.33
C ASN A 57 -1.33 1.28 19.92
N ILE A 58 -2.04 0.24 19.48
CA ILE A 58 -1.82 -1.16 19.88
C ILE A 58 -1.37 -2.01 18.68
N GLN A 59 -0.86 -3.21 18.96
CA GLN A 59 -0.61 -4.20 17.91
C GLN A 59 -1.90 -4.94 17.56
N PHE A 60 -2.06 -5.28 16.27
CA PHE A 60 -3.09 -6.21 15.82
C PHE A 60 -2.49 -7.58 15.52
N ASP A 61 -3.34 -8.62 15.55
CA ASP A 61 -2.93 -9.95 15.09
C ASP A 61 -2.78 -9.95 13.57
N ILE A 62 -1.52 -9.85 13.12
CA ILE A 62 -1.16 -9.81 11.70
C ILE A 62 -1.58 -11.10 10.96
N LYS A 63 -1.61 -12.26 11.63
CA LYS A 63 -2.01 -13.52 10.99
C LYS A 63 -3.53 -13.53 10.75
N GLU A 64 -4.31 -13.08 11.73
CA GLU A 64 -5.76 -12.92 11.59
C GLU A 64 -6.09 -11.95 10.43
N VAL A 65 -5.48 -10.75 10.47
CA VAL A 65 -5.68 -9.72 9.44
C VAL A 65 -5.24 -10.22 8.07
N TRP A 66 -4.11 -10.90 7.98
CA TRP A 66 -3.65 -11.48 6.72
C TRP A 66 -4.63 -12.51 6.17
N ASN A 67 -5.14 -13.43 7.00
CA ASN A 67 -6.10 -14.43 6.55
C ASN A 67 -7.37 -13.78 5.97
N LEU A 68 -7.87 -12.72 6.62
CA LEU A 68 -8.99 -11.94 6.10
C LEU A 68 -8.66 -11.26 4.76
N LEU A 69 -7.49 -10.63 4.64
CA LEU A 69 -7.05 -10.01 3.37
C LEU A 69 -6.88 -11.04 2.25
N TYR A 70 -6.24 -12.17 2.55
CA TYR A 70 -6.07 -13.29 1.63
C TYR A 70 -7.43 -13.77 1.11
N LEU A 71 -8.37 -14.09 2.01
CA LEU A 71 -9.72 -14.50 1.64
C LEU A 71 -10.51 -13.40 0.93
N SER A 72 -10.17 -12.12 1.12
CA SER A 72 -10.78 -11.02 0.36
C SER A 72 -10.29 -10.98 -1.09
N ILE A 73 -9.13 -11.56 -1.38
CA ILE A 73 -8.50 -11.54 -2.70
C ILE A 73 -8.79 -12.86 -3.41
N SER A 74 -8.51 -13.99 -2.77
CA SER A 74 -8.59 -15.33 -3.39
C SER A 74 -10.01 -15.82 -3.68
N ASN A 75 -11.02 -15.28 -3.00
CA ASN A 75 -12.43 -15.65 -3.26
C ASN A 75 -13.05 -14.92 -4.46
N LEU A 76 -12.35 -13.96 -5.07
CA LEU A 76 -12.85 -13.23 -6.23
C LEU A 76 -12.49 -13.98 -7.53
N PRO A 77 -13.36 -13.94 -8.55
CA PRO A 77 -13.03 -14.48 -9.87
C PRO A 77 -11.82 -13.80 -10.50
N ASP A 78 -11.11 -14.53 -11.36
CA ASP A 78 -9.99 -14.00 -12.14
C ASP A 78 -10.38 -12.71 -12.88
N GLY A 79 -9.44 -11.76 -12.94
CA GLY A 79 -9.67 -10.45 -13.55
C GLY A 79 -10.45 -9.45 -12.69
N SER A 80 -10.98 -9.85 -11.53
CA SER A 80 -11.70 -8.96 -10.61
C SER A 80 -10.77 -8.13 -9.71
N ILE A 81 -9.49 -8.50 -9.63
CA ILE A 81 -8.49 -7.82 -8.79
C ILE A 81 -7.76 -6.78 -9.64
N ILE A 82 -7.91 -5.51 -9.25
CA ILE A 82 -7.09 -4.43 -9.81
C ILE A 82 -5.72 -4.52 -9.14
N SER A 83 -4.68 -4.66 -9.95
CA SER A 83 -3.29 -4.65 -9.50
C SER A 83 -2.41 -3.92 -10.50
N SER A 84 -1.27 -3.43 -10.04
CA SER A 84 -0.29 -2.76 -10.89
C SER A 84 1.11 -3.07 -10.44
N VAL A 85 2.00 -3.29 -11.40
CA VAL A 85 3.43 -3.45 -11.13
C VAL A 85 4.11 -2.07 -11.17
N GLY A 86 4.69 -1.66 -10.05
CA GLY A 86 5.33 -0.34 -9.92
C GLY A 86 6.76 -0.31 -10.43
N SER A 87 7.32 0.89 -10.61
CA SER A 87 8.73 1.10 -11.03
C SER A 87 9.75 0.46 -10.07
N GLN A 88 9.35 0.20 -8.82
CA GLN A 88 10.20 -0.36 -7.77
C GLN A 88 10.32 -1.88 -7.79
N GLY A 89 9.59 -2.59 -8.65
CA GLY A 89 9.78 -4.04 -8.76
C GLY A 89 8.66 -4.93 -8.26
N PHE A 90 7.66 -4.38 -7.57
CA PHE A 90 6.62 -5.16 -6.89
C PHE A 90 5.25 -4.98 -7.51
N LEU A 91 4.40 -6.00 -7.32
CA LEU A 91 2.97 -5.93 -7.56
C LEU A 91 2.31 -5.20 -6.38
N SER A 92 1.52 -4.19 -6.68
CA SER A 92 0.75 -3.44 -5.68
C SER A 92 -0.74 -3.71 -5.90
N ILE A 93 -1.44 -4.14 -4.84
CA ILE A 93 -2.88 -4.34 -4.81
C ILE A 93 -3.49 -3.33 -3.82
N PRO A 94 -4.32 -2.38 -4.26
CA PRO A 94 -5.01 -1.47 -3.35
C PRO A 94 -6.07 -2.23 -2.53
N LEU A 95 -5.96 -2.13 -1.21
CA LEU A 95 -6.91 -2.76 -0.28
C LEU A 95 -7.90 -1.73 0.26
N TYR A 96 -7.43 -0.52 0.57
CA TYR A 96 -8.26 0.54 1.09
C TYR A 96 -7.77 1.89 0.61
N ARG A 97 -8.73 2.80 0.43
CA ARG A 97 -8.49 4.20 0.15
C ARG A 97 -9.58 5.04 0.80
N TYR A 98 -9.16 5.99 1.62
CA TYR A 98 -9.95 7.13 2.06
C TYR A 98 -9.22 8.41 1.64
N LEU A 99 -9.96 9.35 1.07
CA LEU A 99 -9.44 10.64 0.65
C LEU A 99 -10.55 11.67 0.84
N LYS A 100 -10.41 12.54 1.83
CA LYS A 100 -11.28 13.71 2.00
C LYS A 100 -10.64 14.93 1.34
N ASP A 101 -9.36 15.14 1.63
CA ASP A 101 -8.48 16.13 1.00
C ASP A 101 -7.01 15.68 1.17
N MET A 102 -6.04 16.52 0.79
CA MET A 102 -4.61 16.19 0.93
C MET A 102 -4.11 16.13 2.39
N ALA A 103 -4.88 16.67 3.35
CA ALA A 103 -4.55 16.66 4.76
C ALA A 103 -5.10 15.41 5.48
N GLU A 104 -6.26 14.90 5.03
CA GLU A 104 -6.89 13.69 5.56
C GLU A 104 -7.04 12.61 4.47
N PHE A 105 -6.05 11.72 4.39
CA PHE A 105 -6.12 10.55 3.53
C PHE A 105 -5.52 9.31 4.20
N GLU A 106 -5.96 8.14 3.76
CA GLU A 106 -5.38 6.86 4.16
C GLU A 106 -5.39 5.89 2.97
N PHE A 107 -4.25 5.24 2.74
CA PHE A 107 -4.12 4.20 1.72
C PHE A 107 -3.52 2.95 2.35
N ILE A 108 -4.15 1.80 2.13
CA ILE A 108 -3.59 0.50 2.50
C ILE A 108 -3.43 -0.31 1.23
N ARG A 109 -2.23 -0.84 1.02
CA ARG A 109 -1.86 -1.62 -0.17
C ARG A 109 -1.11 -2.88 0.25
N LEU A 110 -1.35 -3.97 -0.47
CA LEU A 110 -0.52 -5.16 -0.39
C LEU A 110 0.58 -5.05 -1.44
N HIS A 111 1.84 -5.17 -1.00
CA HIS A 111 2.99 -5.22 -1.88
C HIS A 111 3.54 -6.65 -1.93
N ILE A 112 3.71 -7.17 -3.14
CA ILE A 112 4.21 -8.53 -3.39
C ILE A 112 5.46 -8.42 -4.26
N TRP A 113 6.57 -8.95 -3.75
CA TRP A 113 7.80 -9.13 -4.50
C TRP A 113 7.94 -10.60 -4.87
N ASP A 114 8.14 -10.87 -6.15
CA ASP A 114 8.37 -12.21 -6.67
C ASP A 114 9.21 -12.12 -7.95
N ASP A 115 10.09 -13.11 -8.18
CA ASP A 115 10.95 -13.14 -9.36
C ASP A 115 10.16 -13.27 -10.67
N SER A 116 8.99 -13.89 -10.64
CA SER A 116 8.09 -13.98 -11.81
C SER A 116 7.64 -12.60 -12.30
N LEU A 117 7.70 -11.56 -11.46
CA LEU A 117 7.36 -10.19 -11.84
C LEU A 117 8.48 -9.50 -12.66
N ASN A 118 9.69 -10.08 -12.72
CA ASN A 118 10.82 -9.47 -13.42
C ASN A 118 10.55 -9.28 -14.92
N GLN A 119 9.74 -10.15 -15.54
CA GLN A 119 9.36 -10.02 -16.95
C GLN A 119 8.49 -8.79 -17.24
N HIS A 120 7.86 -8.21 -16.22
CA HIS A 120 6.94 -7.07 -16.36
C HIS A 120 7.63 -5.71 -16.11
N ILE A 121 8.94 -5.69 -15.83
CA ILE A 121 9.67 -4.48 -15.43
C ILE A 121 11.07 -4.47 -16.02
N SER A 122 11.46 -3.37 -16.64
CA SER A 122 12.86 -3.15 -17.01
C SER A 122 13.74 -3.09 -15.76
N THR A 123 14.74 -3.98 -15.71
CA THR A 123 15.78 -4.01 -14.65
C THR A 123 16.46 -2.65 -14.48
N ASP A 124 16.66 -1.91 -15.57
CA ASP A 124 17.29 -0.59 -15.54
C ASP A 124 16.39 0.45 -14.88
N ASN A 125 15.09 0.44 -15.21
CA ASN A 125 14.13 1.33 -14.56
C ASN A 125 14.03 1.03 -13.07
N ARG A 126 14.02 -0.27 -12.68
CA ARG A 126 14.02 -0.68 -11.28
C ARG A 126 15.24 -0.13 -10.54
N LYS A 127 16.43 -0.20 -11.14
CA LYS A 127 17.66 0.34 -10.53
C LYS A 127 17.60 1.87 -10.40
N LYS A 128 17.24 2.58 -11.47
CA LYS A 128 17.21 4.05 -11.55
C LYS A 128 16.25 4.70 -10.55
N PHE A 129 15.12 4.06 -10.25
CA PHE A 129 14.11 4.57 -9.33
C PHE A 129 14.01 3.79 -8.01
N SER A 130 15.10 3.09 -7.63
CA SER A 130 15.09 2.26 -6.42
C SER A 130 15.16 3.06 -5.12
N ILE A 131 15.79 4.23 -5.14
CA ILE A 131 15.81 5.17 -4.01
C ILE A 131 14.70 6.19 -4.23
N HIS A 132 13.81 6.33 -3.26
CA HIS A 132 12.66 7.23 -3.34
C HIS A 132 12.26 7.71 -1.95
N SER A 133 11.46 8.77 -1.90
CA SER A 133 10.83 9.26 -0.69
C SER A 133 9.31 9.22 -0.82
N HIS A 134 8.63 9.34 0.30
CA HIS A 134 7.17 9.36 0.37
C HIS A 134 6.74 10.78 0.68
N ALA A 135 5.65 11.24 0.04
CA ALA A 135 5.07 12.55 0.37
C ALA A 135 4.46 12.56 1.79
N PHE A 136 4.26 11.38 2.38
CA PHE A 136 3.57 11.19 3.64
C PHE A 136 4.23 10.07 4.45
N HIS A 137 3.90 10.00 5.73
CA HIS A 137 4.31 8.89 6.57
C HIS A 137 3.79 7.56 6.03
N ALA A 138 4.66 6.54 6.03
CA ALA A 138 4.32 5.20 5.62
C ALA A 138 4.75 4.19 6.69
N ARG A 139 3.83 3.29 7.05
CA ARG A 139 4.09 2.13 7.89
C ARG A 139 3.88 0.85 7.08
N SER A 140 4.82 -0.06 7.18
CA SER A 140 4.79 -1.36 6.50
C SER A 140 4.82 -2.50 7.50
N TRP A 141 4.05 -3.55 7.24
CA TRP A 141 4.05 -4.80 8.01
C TRP A 141 4.50 -5.96 7.12
N ILE A 142 5.48 -6.74 7.59
CA ILE A 142 6.02 -7.86 6.84
C ILE A 142 5.15 -9.09 7.08
N LEU A 143 4.46 -9.55 6.04
CA LEU A 143 3.57 -10.71 6.14
C LEU A 143 4.34 -12.03 6.04
N ALA A 144 5.30 -12.08 5.12
CA ALA A 144 6.13 -13.25 4.83
C ALA A 144 7.44 -12.82 4.19
N GLY A 145 8.42 -13.72 4.16
CA GLY A 145 9.76 -13.45 3.63
C GLY A 145 10.53 -12.44 4.47
N SER A 146 11.52 -11.79 3.87
CA SER A 146 12.32 -10.76 4.54
C SER A 146 12.56 -9.57 3.62
N ILE A 147 12.57 -8.38 4.22
CA ILE A 147 12.82 -7.13 3.51
C ILE A 147 14.12 -6.52 4.03
N LEU A 148 14.99 -6.12 3.10
CA LEU A 148 16.06 -5.18 3.37
C LEU A 148 15.56 -3.77 3.10
N ASN A 149 15.66 -2.89 4.10
CA ASN A 149 15.48 -1.46 3.94
C ASN A 149 16.82 -0.75 4.08
N GLU A 150 17.16 0.11 3.13
CA GLU A 150 18.33 0.97 3.21
C GLU A 150 17.86 2.43 3.22
N ARG A 151 18.35 3.23 4.16
CA ARG A 151 18.02 4.65 4.25
C ARG A 151 19.15 5.50 3.69
N TYR A 152 18.79 6.64 3.13
CA TYR A 152 19.73 7.54 2.46
C TYR A 152 19.52 9.00 2.90
N SER A 153 20.62 9.71 3.08
CA SER A 153 20.63 11.18 3.05
C SER A 153 20.84 11.62 1.60
N VAL A 154 19.99 12.55 1.16
CA VAL A 154 20.02 13.10 -0.20
C VAL A 154 20.13 14.61 -0.11
N ASN A 155 21.28 15.15 -0.53
CA ASN A 155 21.56 16.58 -0.50
C ASN A 155 21.71 17.11 -1.93
N THR A 156 21.05 18.23 -2.23
CA THR A 156 21.20 18.90 -3.53
C THR A 156 22.61 19.46 -3.67
N THR A 157 23.18 19.38 -4.86
CA THR A 157 24.50 19.94 -5.15
C THR A 157 24.51 20.65 -6.50
N SER A 158 25.33 21.70 -6.60
CA SER A 158 25.61 22.42 -7.85
C SER A 158 26.60 21.68 -8.74
N HIS A 159 27.36 20.72 -8.20
CA HIS A 159 28.30 19.92 -8.99
C HIS A 159 27.58 18.85 -9.81
N LYS A 160 28.06 18.60 -11.03
CA LYS A 160 27.56 17.50 -11.86
C LYS A 160 27.82 16.17 -11.15
N LYS A 161 26.77 15.40 -10.92
CA LYS A 161 26.81 14.06 -10.32
C LYS A 161 26.03 13.09 -11.19
N GLU A 162 26.22 11.80 -10.93
CA GLU A 162 25.52 10.72 -11.64
C GLU A 162 24.01 10.64 -11.27
N ASN A 163 23.63 11.20 -10.12
CA ASN A 163 22.26 11.15 -9.61
C ASN A 163 21.57 12.51 -9.75
N SER A 164 20.28 12.48 -10.11
CA SER A 164 19.42 13.66 -10.18
C SER A 164 18.10 13.42 -9.45
N LEU A 165 17.50 14.49 -8.95
CA LEU A 165 16.18 14.44 -8.33
C LEU A 165 15.09 14.36 -9.40
N PHE A 166 14.12 13.48 -9.17
CA PHE A 166 12.93 13.35 -10.00
C PHE A 166 11.69 13.68 -9.16
N GLU A 167 10.74 14.38 -9.77
CA GLU A 167 9.43 14.64 -9.19
C GLU A 167 8.36 13.78 -9.85
N ILE A 168 7.40 13.31 -9.05
CA ILE A 168 6.27 12.55 -9.56
C ILE A 168 5.16 13.50 -10.00
N LYS A 169 4.88 13.57 -11.30
CA LYS A 169 3.73 14.29 -11.86
C LYS A 169 2.63 13.31 -12.23
N TYR A 170 1.46 13.47 -11.62
CA TYR A 170 0.28 12.67 -11.91
C TYR A 170 -0.40 13.16 -13.19
N ASN A 171 -0.79 12.23 -14.08
CA ASN A 171 -1.56 12.59 -15.27
C ASN A 171 -2.98 13.03 -14.86
N LYS A 172 -3.33 14.28 -15.15
CA LYS A 172 -4.64 14.88 -14.82
C LYS A 172 -5.80 14.40 -15.72
N THR A 173 -5.54 13.55 -16.71
CA THR A 173 -6.57 13.10 -17.66
C THR A 173 -7.50 12.04 -17.04
N VAL A 174 -8.71 12.47 -16.73
CA VAL A 174 -9.86 11.68 -16.20
C VAL A 174 -10.38 10.59 -17.16
N ARG A 175 -9.80 10.44 -18.37
CA ARG A 175 -10.41 9.63 -19.45
C ARG A 175 -10.30 8.11 -19.32
N LYS A 176 -9.66 7.56 -18.29
CA LYS A 176 -9.83 6.15 -17.88
C LYS A 176 -9.72 6.07 -16.36
N VAL A 177 -10.87 5.92 -15.70
CA VAL A 177 -11.09 5.97 -14.23
C VAL A 177 -10.14 5.08 -13.41
N ASN A 178 -9.44 4.11 -14.02
CA ASN A 178 -8.69 3.08 -13.30
C ASN A 178 -7.17 3.04 -13.57
N LYS A 179 -6.59 4.05 -14.25
CA LYS A 179 -5.12 4.14 -14.41
C LYS A 179 -4.63 5.56 -14.15
N HIS A 180 -4.50 5.95 -12.88
CA HIS A 180 -3.65 7.08 -12.50
C HIS A 180 -2.20 6.67 -12.77
N THR A 181 -1.73 6.89 -13.99
CA THR A 181 -0.31 6.78 -14.30
C THR A 181 0.38 8.06 -13.82
N SER A 182 1.53 7.89 -13.19
CA SER A 182 2.40 9.00 -12.82
C SER A 182 3.69 8.92 -13.62
N ASN A 183 4.25 10.08 -13.94
CA ASN A 183 5.51 10.19 -14.65
C ASN A 183 6.57 10.76 -13.71
N ALA A 184 7.73 10.11 -13.64
CA ALA A 184 8.90 10.66 -12.98
C ALA A 184 9.55 11.69 -13.92
N VAL A 185 9.53 12.95 -13.52
CA VAL A 185 10.06 14.08 -14.30
C VAL A 185 11.38 14.53 -13.70
N ASN A 186 12.45 14.50 -14.48
CA ASN A 186 13.77 14.95 -14.04
C ASN A 186 13.71 16.46 -13.75
N THR A 187 14.05 16.86 -12.53
CA THR A 187 14.11 18.26 -12.09
C THR A 187 15.34 19.00 -12.61
N LYS A 188 16.33 18.25 -13.15
CA LYS A 188 17.68 18.70 -13.50
C LYS A 188 18.55 19.11 -12.30
N THR A 189 18.09 18.85 -11.08
CA THR A 189 18.85 19.07 -9.85
C THR A 189 19.74 17.87 -9.57
N ASN A 190 21.05 18.07 -9.50
CA ASN A 190 22.00 17.04 -9.11
C ASN A 190 21.93 16.79 -7.59
N VAL A 191 22.14 15.54 -7.19
CA VAL A 191 22.12 15.16 -5.78
C VAL A 191 23.31 14.29 -5.41
N GLU A 192 23.78 14.49 -4.18
CA GLU A 192 24.68 13.56 -3.50
C GLU A 192 23.86 12.62 -2.62
N ILE A 193 24.15 11.32 -2.72
CA ILE A 193 23.44 10.26 -2.02
C ILE A 193 24.43 9.58 -1.06
N LYS A 194 24.10 9.56 0.23
CA LYS A 194 24.86 8.84 1.25
C LYS A 194 23.96 7.84 1.95
N LYS A 195 24.34 6.55 1.94
CA LYS A 195 23.64 5.53 2.75
C LYS A 195 23.89 5.81 4.23
N ILE A 196 22.81 5.87 5.02
CA ILE A 196 22.87 6.16 6.46
C ILE A 196 22.54 4.95 7.32
N SER A 197 21.73 4.02 6.84
CA SER A 197 21.42 2.78 7.56
C SER A 197 21.06 1.64 6.61
N LYS A 198 21.09 0.43 7.17
CA LYS A 198 20.65 -0.81 6.54
C LYS A 198 19.97 -1.66 7.60
N GLU A 199 18.70 -1.93 7.41
CA GLU A 199 17.81 -2.62 8.35
C GLU A 199 17.23 -3.86 7.65
N GLN A 200 17.15 -4.98 8.38
CA GLN A 200 16.50 -6.20 7.88
C GLN A 200 15.27 -6.49 8.73
N TYR A 201 14.15 -6.72 8.06
CA TYR A 201 12.85 -6.99 8.67
C TYR A 201 12.36 -8.39 8.28
N PHE A 202 11.87 -9.12 9.28
CA PHE A 202 11.44 -10.52 9.20
C PHE A 202 9.91 -10.62 9.26
N PRO A 203 9.30 -11.80 9.01
CA PRO A 203 7.85 -11.97 9.10
C PRO A 203 7.31 -11.49 10.45
N PHE A 204 6.14 -10.87 10.40
CA PHE A 204 5.42 -10.31 11.55
C PHE A 204 6.06 -9.09 12.23
N SER A 205 7.14 -8.56 11.65
CA SER A 205 7.69 -7.26 12.04
C SER A 205 7.07 -6.09 11.26
N SER A 206 7.41 -4.86 11.67
CA SER A 206 6.98 -3.65 10.97
C SER A 206 8.10 -2.61 10.93
N TYR A 207 8.00 -1.67 10.00
CA TYR A 207 8.90 -0.53 9.90
C TYR A 207 8.20 0.70 9.34
N GLU A 208 8.82 1.86 9.56
CA GLU A 208 8.25 3.16 9.19
C GLU A 208 9.24 4.02 8.42
N ILE A 209 8.69 4.82 7.50
CA ILE A 209 9.40 5.83 6.71
C ILE A 209 8.64 7.14 6.90
N ASN A 210 9.31 8.18 7.40
CA ASN A 210 8.68 9.48 7.54
C ASN A 210 8.50 10.14 6.18
N ALA A 211 7.59 11.11 6.11
CA ALA A 211 7.44 11.95 4.94
C ALA A 211 8.79 12.61 4.59
N GLY A 212 9.19 12.55 3.32
CA GLY A 212 10.44 13.12 2.82
C GLY A 212 11.69 12.26 3.00
N ASP A 213 11.67 11.23 3.87
CA ASP A 213 12.83 10.36 4.07
C ASP A 213 13.09 9.48 2.83
N TYR A 214 14.34 9.42 2.38
CA TYR A 214 14.73 8.60 1.24
C TYR A 214 15.12 7.19 1.68
N HIS A 215 14.54 6.19 1.01
CA HIS A 215 14.83 4.80 1.28
C HIS A 215 14.78 3.93 0.02
N LYS A 216 15.29 2.71 0.16
CA LYS A 216 15.23 1.64 -0.82
C LYS A 216 14.86 0.35 -0.11
N SER A 217 13.73 -0.23 -0.50
CA SER A 217 13.30 -1.53 0.02
C SER A 217 13.43 -2.61 -1.06
N ARG A 218 13.92 -3.78 -0.67
CA ARG A 218 13.98 -4.96 -1.54
C ARG A 218 13.76 -6.24 -0.72
N TYR A 219 13.17 -7.25 -1.34
CA TYR A 219 13.15 -8.58 -0.75
C TYR A 219 14.56 -9.18 -0.71
N ILE A 220 14.77 -10.06 0.26
CA ILE A 220 15.94 -10.91 0.38
C ILE A 220 15.44 -12.36 0.26
N LYS A 221 16.16 -13.18 -0.51
CA LYS A 221 15.93 -14.62 -0.55
C LYS A 221 16.53 -15.29 0.68
#